data_AF-A0A7Y1TK41-F1
#
_entry.id   AF-A0A7Y1TK41-F1
#
_cell.length_a   1.000
_cell.length_b   1.000
_cell.length_c   1.000
_cell.angle_alpha   90.00
_cell.angle_beta   90.00
_cell.angle_gamma   90.00
#
_symmetry.space_group_name_H-M   'P 1'
#
loop_
_entity.id
_entity.type
_entity.pdbx_description
1 polymer ?
#
loop_
_entity_poly.entity_id
_entity_poly.type
_entity_poly.pdbx_seq_one_letter_code
_entity_poly.pdbx_strand_id
1 'polypeptide(L)'
;MKISIAILLLLMSSVLIAQKKPKIQGNKEVIQVSRDIQGTFNALEIDDGLEVNLNPGAKNGFIMDLDANLVDIVQFYVVDSVLRVYTTHNITSKKKLDIYLSVSYLEHL
;
A
#
# COMPACT_ATOMS: atom_id res chain seq x y z
N MET A 1 -2.27 45.71 -16.49
CA MET A 1 -1.33 44.87 -15.70
C MET A 1 -1.93 44.35 -14.39
N LYS A 2 -2.53 45.18 -13.52
CA LYS A 2 -3.06 44.73 -12.21
C LYS A 2 -4.19 43.69 -12.32
N ILE A 3 -5.14 43.90 -13.25
CA ILE A 3 -6.27 42.97 -13.49
C ILE A 3 -5.79 41.65 -14.12
N SER A 4 -4.79 41.71 -15.01
CA SER A 4 -4.22 40.52 -15.66
C SER A 4 -3.51 39.58 -14.67
N ILE A 5 -2.88 40.14 -13.64
CA ILE A 5 -2.23 39.37 -12.56
C ILE A 5 -3.29 38.72 -11.65
N ALA A 6 -4.39 39.42 -11.36
CA ALA A 6 -5.49 38.87 -10.55
C ALA A 6 -6.18 37.67 -11.23
N ILE A 7 -6.32 37.70 -12.55
CA ILE A 7 -6.90 36.60 -13.35
C ILE A 7 -5.96 35.37 -13.37
N LEU A 8 -4.64 35.59 -13.41
CA LEU A 8 -3.65 34.51 -13.35
C LEU A 8 -3.58 33.83 -11.98
N LEU A 9 -3.77 34.58 -10.88
CA LEU A 9 -3.86 34.00 -9.54
C LEU A 9 -5.16 33.19 -9.32
N LEU A 10 -6.29 33.60 -9.92
CA LEU A 10 -7.56 32.86 -9.81
C LEU A 10 -7.54 31.50 -10.52
N LEU A 11 -6.69 31.32 -11.54
CA LEU A 11 -6.55 30.07 -12.28
C LEU A 11 -5.73 29.00 -11.52
N MET A 12 -5.00 29.38 -10.46
CA MET A 12 -4.23 28.45 -9.63
C MET A 12 -5.06 27.79 -8.52
N SER A 13 -6.26 28.30 -8.21
CA SER A 13 -7.08 27.77 -7.10
C SER A 13 -7.88 26.49 -7.44
N SER A 14 -7.96 26.08 -8.72
CA SER A 14 -8.77 24.93 -9.14
C SER A 14 -8.04 23.57 -9.14
N VAL A 15 -6.78 23.50 -8.70
CA VAL A 15 -5.99 22.25 -8.71
C VAL A 15 -5.92 21.53 -7.36
N LEU A 16 -6.62 21.99 -6.34
CA LEU A 16 -6.78 21.27 -5.07
C LEU A 16 -7.91 20.24 -5.16
N ILE A 17 -7.94 19.42 -6.22
CA ILE A 17 -8.64 18.14 -6.13
C ILE A 17 -7.78 17.31 -5.20
N ALA A 18 -8.19 17.19 -3.94
CA ALA A 18 -7.66 16.19 -3.03
C ALA A 18 -7.71 14.84 -3.77
N GLN A 19 -6.56 14.36 -4.26
CA GLN A 19 -6.48 13.18 -5.10
C GLN A 19 -6.78 11.95 -4.24
N LYS A 20 -8.06 11.61 -4.14
CA LYS A 20 -8.51 10.39 -3.48
C LYS A 20 -7.92 9.21 -4.23
N LYS A 21 -7.41 8.21 -3.50
CA LYS A 21 -6.98 6.95 -4.11
C LYS A 21 -8.12 6.42 -5.01
N PRO A 22 -7.84 6.07 -6.26
CA PRO A 22 -8.82 5.44 -7.14
C PRO A 22 -9.40 4.19 -6.46
N LYS A 23 -10.65 3.87 -6.78
CA LYS A 23 -11.36 2.73 -6.17
C LYS A 23 -11.18 1.49 -7.03
N ILE A 24 -11.07 0.33 -6.39
CA ILE A 24 -11.05 -0.97 -7.06
C ILE A 24 -11.93 -1.98 -6.30
N GLN A 25 -12.50 -2.92 -7.04
CA GLN A 25 -13.23 -4.06 -6.50
C GLN A 25 -12.48 -5.35 -6.86
N GLY A 26 -12.38 -6.26 -5.91
CA GLY A 26 -11.80 -7.59 -6.13
C GLY A 26 -12.66 -8.44 -7.07
N ASN A 27 -11.99 -9.21 -7.93
CA ASN A 27 -12.62 -10.04 -8.96
C ASN A 27 -13.14 -11.39 -8.42
N LYS A 28 -13.00 -11.67 -7.12
CA LYS A 28 -13.41 -12.91 -6.43
C LYS A 28 -12.65 -14.18 -6.85
N GLU A 29 -11.64 -14.05 -7.71
CA GLU A 29 -10.72 -15.12 -8.09
C GLU A 29 -9.53 -15.11 -7.12
N VAL A 30 -9.54 -16.01 -6.14
CA VAL A 30 -8.51 -16.02 -5.09
C VAL A 30 -7.29 -16.76 -5.60
N ILE A 31 -6.13 -16.10 -5.50
CA ILE A 31 -4.82 -16.67 -5.80
C ILE A 31 -3.86 -16.46 -4.63
N GLN A 32 -2.84 -17.30 -4.56
CA GLN A 32 -1.76 -17.19 -3.58
C GLN A 32 -0.51 -16.66 -4.26
N VAL A 33 0.12 -15.65 -3.66
CA VAL A 33 1.37 -15.05 -4.13
C VAL A 33 2.40 -15.11 -3.00
N SER A 34 3.62 -15.56 -3.31
CA SER A 34 4.74 -15.57 -2.37
C SER A 34 5.94 -14.85 -3.00
N ARG A 35 6.54 -13.91 -2.26
CA ARG A 35 7.72 -13.16 -2.70
C ARG A 35 8.65 -12.84 -1.54
N ASP A 36 9.94 -12.77 -1.83
CA ASP A 36 10.95 -12.27 -0.89
C ASP A 36 10.93 -10.74 -0.85
N ILE A 37 11.13 -10.15 0.33
CA ILE A 37 11.27 -8.70 0.48
C ILE A 37 12.73 -8.34 0.30
N GLN A 38 12.99 -7.43 -0.64
CA GLN A 38 14.31 -6.89 -0.87
C GLN A 38 14.61 -5.78 0.15
N GLY A 39 15.82 -5.78 0.69
CA GLY A 39 16.25 -4.80 1.69
C GLY A 39 16.13 -5.29 3.12
N THR A 40 16.65 -4.48 4.03
CA THR A 40 16.68 -4.75 5.48
C THR A 40 15.83 -3.72 6.20
N PHE A 41 14.99 -4.17 7.12
CA PHE A 41 14.12 -3.33 7.92
C PHE A 41 14.04 -3.88 9.34
N ASN A 42 13.76 -3.01 10.30
CA ASN A 42 13.55 -3.33 11.71
C ASN A 42 12.25 -2.71 12.25
N ALA A 43 11.54 -1.92 11.45
CA ALA A 43 10.24 -1.37 11.77
C ALA A 43 9.21 -1.73 10.69
N LEU A 44 7.94 -1.75 11.08
CA LEU A 44 6.81 -2.07 10.21
C LEU A 44 5.75 -0.98 10.33
N GLU A 45 5.30 -0.45 9.20
CA GLU A 45 4.19 0.51 9.12
C GLU A 45 3.11 -0.08 8.21
N ILE A 46 1.89 -0.22 8.74
CA ILE A 46 0.75 -0.79 8.01
C ILE A 46 -0.30 0.29 7.81
N ASP A 47 -0.60 0.58 6.56
CA ASP A 47 -1.58 1.59 6.15
C ASP A 47 -2.90 0.96 5.66
N ASP A 48 -3.89 1.81 5.36
CA ASP A 48 -5.16 1.47 4.70
C ASP A 48 -6.03 0.41 5.42
N GLY A 49 -5.80 0.17 6.70
CA GLY A 49 -6.52 -0.82 7.49
C GLY A 49 -6.27 -2.25 7.03
N LEU A 50 -5.08 -2.52 6.47
CA LEU A 50 -4.66 -3.88 6.12
C LEU A 50 -4.43 -4.70 7.39
N GLU A 51 -4.86 -5.96 7.36
CA GLU A 51 -4.56 -6.94 8.40
C GLU A 51 -3.36 -7.78 7.95
N VAL A 52 -2.26 -7.67 8.71
CA VAL A 52 -1.02 -8.40 8.43
C VAL A 52 -0.72 -9.34 9.59
N ASN A 53 -0.61 -10.62 9.29
CA ASN A 53 -0.24 -11.66 10.24
C ASN A 53 1.29 -11.79 10.24
N LEU A 54 1.92 -11.57 11.40
CA LEU A 54 3.36 -11.66 11.56
C LEU A 54 3.77 -13.06 11.97
N ASN A 55 4.66 -13.66 11.18
CA ASN A 55 5.25 -14.96 11.44
C ASN A 55 6.78 -14.82 11.58
N PRO A 56 7.40 -15.36 12.63
CA PRO A 56 8.85 -15.42 12.70
C PRO A 56 9.39 -16.34 11.60
N GLY A 57 10.44 -15.92 10.90
CA GLY A 57 11.07 -16.71 9.85
C GLY A 57 12.54 -16.39 9.65
N ALA A 58 13.26 -17.26 8.96
CA ALA A 58 14.71 -17.08 8.73
C ALA A 58 15.03 -16.00 7.68
N LYS A 59 14.06 -15.64 6.84
CA LYS A 59 14.20 -14.65 5.77
C LYS A 59 12.98 -13.74 5.73
N ASN A 60 13.19 -12.51 5.30
CA ASN A 60 12.12 -11.54 5.11
C ASN A 60 11.37 -11.84 3.80
N GLY A 61 10.07 -12.07 3.90
CA GLY A 61 9.23 -12.42 2.77
C GLY A 61 7.76 -12.32 3.14
N PHE A 62 6.88 -12.43 2.16
CA PHE A 62 5.45 -12.45 2.39
C PHE A 62 4.75 -13.50 1.56
N ILE A 63 3.63 -13.97 2.09
CA ILE A 63 2.64 -14.77 1.38
C ILE A 63 1.33 -13.99 1.46
N MET A 64 0.62 -13.88 0.35
CA MET A 64 -0.70 -13.27 0.34
C MET A 64 -1.71 -14.19 -0.35
N ASP A 65 -2.89 -14.28 0.24
CA ASP A 65 -4.08 -14.88 -0.36
C ASP A 65 -5.08 -13.77 -0.67
N LEU A 66 -5.28 -13.46 -1.94
CA LEU A 66 -6.14 -12.35 -2.32
C LEU A 66 -6.80 -12.55 -3.69
N ASP A 67 -7.77 -11.70 -3.99
CA ASP A 67 -8.37 -11.60 -5.32
C ASP A 67 -7.29 -11.20 -6.35
N ALA A 68 -7.24 -11.89 -7.50
CA ALA A 68 -6.11 -11.83 -8.43
C ALA A 68 -5.79 -10.44 -8.97
N ASN A 69 -6.82 -9.61 -9.16
CA ASN A 69 -6.64 -8.23 -9.63
C ASN A 69 -6.13 -7.26 -8.56
N LEU A 70 -6.05 -7.68 -7.30
CA LEU A 70 -5.55 -6.86 -6.19
C LEU A 70 -4.04 -7.05 -5.94
N VAL A 71 -3.38 -7.99 -6.63
CA VAL A 71 -1.95 -8.30 -6.43
C VAL A 71 -1.05 -7.09 -6.65
N ASP A 72 -1.32 -6.31 -7.70
CA ASP A 72 -0.53 -5.11 -8.00
C ASP A 72 -0.96 -3.89 -7.18
N ILE A 73 -2.06 -4.02 -6.43
CA ILE A 73 -2.62 -2.95 -5.60
C ILE A 73 -1.93 -2.91 -4.23
N VAL A 74 -1.61 -4.07 -3.67
CA VAL A 74 -0.88 -4.19 -2.39
C VAL A 74 0.61 -4.01 -2.63
N GLN A 75 1.22 -3.06 -1.94
CA GLN A 75 2.62 -2.68 -2.12
C GLN A 75 3.40 -2.85 -0.82
N PHE A 76 4.62 -3.36 -0.97
CA PHE A 76 5.60 -3.52 0.09
C PHE A 76 6.82 -2.71 -0.29
N TYR A 77 7.16 -1.70 0.51
CA TYR A 77 8.28 -0.82 0.22
C TYR A 77 9.11 -0.57 1.47
N VAL A 78 10.43 -0.75 1.38
CA VAL A 78 11.35 -0.44 2.47
C VAL A 78 11.94 0.94 2.24
N VAL A 79 11.72 1.84 3.20
CA VAL A 79 12.29 3.19 3.23
C VAL A 79 12.81 3.48 4.63
N ASP A 80 14.03 3.98 4.74
CA ASP A 80 14.67 4.32 6.03
C ASP A 80 14.57 3.20 7.08
N SER A 81 14.80 1.95 6.66
CA SER A 81 14.68 0.74 7.50
C SER A 81 13.27 0.43 8.05
N VAL A 82 12.24 1.10 7.53
CA VAL A 82 10.83 0.82 7.80
C VAL A 82 10.22 0.09 6.60
N LEU A 83 9.63 -1.08 6.82
CA LEU A 83 8.79 -1.72 5.83
C LEU A 83 7.39 -1.10 5.87
N ARG A 84 7.00 -0.42 4.80
CA ARG A 84 5.64 0.10 4.59
C ARG A 84 4.81 -0.90 3.81
N VAL A 85 3.65 -1.25 4.34
CA VAL A 85 2.65 -2.11 3.67
C VAL A 85 1.38 -1.29 3.46
N TYR A 86 1.04 -1.01 2.21
CA TYR A 86 -0.08 -0.13 1.86
C TYR A 86 -0.73 -0.53 0.55
N THR A 87 -1.86 0.10 0.23
CA THR A 87 -2.57 -0.07 -1.04
C THR A 87 -2.50 1.18 -1.91
N THR A 88 -2.31 1.02 -3.22
CA THR A 88 -2.33 2.15 -4.16
C THR A 88 -3.75 2.61 -4.48
N HIS A 89 -4.73 1.71 -4.35
CA HIS A 89 -6.14 1.94 -4.61
C HIS A 89 -6.97 1.62 -3.38
N ASN A 90 -8.09 2.31 -3.20
CA ASN A 90 -9.04 1.99 -2.15
C ASN A 90 -9.86 0.75 -2.54
N ILE A 91 -9.68 -0.34 -1.81
CA ILE A 91 -10.36 -1.62 -2.05
C ILE A 91 -11.76 -1.55 -1.47
N THR A 92 -12.77 -1.42 -2.33
CA THR A 92 -14.16 -1.23 -1.93
C THR A 92 -14.88 -2.53 -1.55
N SER A 93 -14.45 -3.65 -2.12
CA SER A 93 -14.97 -5.00 -1.86
C SER A 93 -13.93 -6.01 -2.32
N LYS A 94 -13.81 -7.12 -1.59
CA LYS A 94 -12.87 -8.21 -1.84
C LYS A 94 -13.48 -9.51 -1.32
N LYS A 95 -13.17 -10.65 -1.96
CA LYS A 95 -13.51 -11.97 -1.39
C LYS A 95 -12.46 -12.40 -0.37
N LYS A 96 -11.18 -12.20 -0.68
CA LYS A 96 -10.08 -12.47 0.26
C LYS A 96 -8.97 -11.42 0.13
N LEU A 97 -8.29 -11.12 1.23
CA LEU A 97 -7.05 -10.35 1.29
C LEU A 97 -6.42 -10.62 2.64
N ASP A 98 -5.67 -11.72 2.70
CA ASP A 98 -4.90 -12.11 3.87
C ASP A 98 -3.43 -11.94 3.55
N ILE A 99 -2.70 -11.23 4.42
CA ILE A 99 -1.25 -11.03 4.28
C ILE A 99 -0.57 -11.73 5.44
N TYR A 100 0.41 -12.58 5.12
CA TYR A 100 1.28 -13.25 6.06
C TYR A 100 2.70 -12.78 5.80
N LEU A 101 3.23 -11.99 6.73
CA LEU A 101 4.58 -11.45 6.64
C LEU A 101 5.52 -12.32 7.48
N SER A 102 6.55 -12.86 6.84
CA SER A 102 7.62 -13.57 7.51
C SER A 102 8.78 -12.60 7.76
N VAL A 103 9.14 -12.41 9.04
CA VAL A 103 10.19 -11.48 9.46
C VAL A 103 11.22 -12.21 10.32
N SER A 104 12.51 -11.90 10.12
CA SER A 104 13.58 -12.42 10.96
C SER A 104 13.79 -11.60 12.23
N TYR A 105 13.57 -10.29 12.18
CA TYR A 105 13.78 -9.38 13.29
C TYR A 105 12.92 -8.11 13.14
N LEU A 106 12.33 -7.65 14.24
CA LEU A 106 11.60 -6.37 14.35
C LEU A 106 11.90 -5.76 15.72
N GLU A 107 12.17 -4.45 15.73
CA GLU A 107 12.33 -3.63 16.95
C GLU A 107 11.06 -2.84 17.26
N HIS A 108 10.35 -2.38 16.22
CA HIS A 108 9.21 -1.48 16.35
C HIS A 108 8.05 -1.88 15.43
N LEU A 109 6.83 -1.58 15.88
CA LEU A 109 5.54 -1.77 15.20
C LEU A 109 4.78 -0.44 15.16
#